data_AF-A0A958IWT1-F1
#
_entry.id   AF-A0A958IWT1-F1
#
_cell.length_a   1.000
_cell.length_b   1.000
_cell.length_c   1.000
_cell.angle_alpha   90.00
_cell.angle_beta   90.00
_cell.angle_gamma   90.00
#
_symmetry.space_group_name_H-M   'P 1'
#
loop_
_entity.id
_entity.type
_entity.pdbx_description
1 polymer ?
#
loop_
_entity_poly.entity_id
_entity_poly.type
_entity_poly.pdbx_seq_one_letter_code
_entity_poly.pdbx_strand_id
1 'polypeptide(L)'
;AQHSRFHLWLLNRVLWRIIPFNRPHRLEIVKISDDALEIRIPYRRANFNHIKGLHACCLATVAEYATGLLLVMQVDPTRYRLIMQAMHMEYHYQGKMDGFARFSIDQSRLEQEVFAPLASQEAVVFSPEVQIHDQEGNHLVTGIIHWQIKRWDKVRTAIERG
;
A
#
# COMPACT_ATOMS: atom_id res chain seq x y z
N ALA A 1 -3.38 13.06 18.61
CA ALA A 1 -1.96 13.34 18.28
C ALA A 1 -1.55 12.88 16.87
N GLN A 2 -2.29 11.98 16.20
CA GLN A 2 -1.96 11.40 14.89
C GLN A 2 -2.07 12.36 13.68
N HIS A 3 -2.50 13.60 13.85
CA HIS A 3 -2.68 14.57 12.74
C HIS A 3 -1.73 15.77 12.77
N SER A 4 -0.74 15.82 13.67
CA SER A 4 0.20 16.94 13.67
C SER A 4 1.08 16.90 12.41
N ARG A 5 1.18 18.03 11.70
CA ARG A 5 2.05 18.18 10.51
C ARG A 5 3.50 17.76 10.79
N PHE A 6 3.98 17.98 12.01
CA PHE A 6 5.32 17.54 12.42
C PHE A 6 5.43 16.02 12.52
N HIS A 7 4.40 15.35 13.04
CA HIS A 7 4.37 13.90 13.15
C HIS A 7 4.37 13.24 11.76
N LEU A 8 3.51 13.70 10.84
CA LEU A 8 3.49 13.22 9.46
C LEU A 8 4.81 13.49 8.73
N TRP A 9 5.43 14.64 8.95
CA TRP A 9 6.75 14.94 8.39
C TRP A 9 7.81 13.96 8.88
N LEU A 10 7.86 13.68 10.18
CA LEU A 10 8.79 12.71 10.76
C LEU A 10 8.51 11.29 10.27
N LEU A 11 7.25 10.89 10.20
CA LEU A 11 6.80 9.59 9.70
C LEU A 11 7.30 9.35 8.27
N ASN A 12 7.02 10.29 7.35
CA ASN A 12 7.49 10.20 5.97
C ASN A 12 9.01 10.15 5.88
N ARG A 13 9.71 10.89 6.75
CA ARG A 13 11.18 10.90 6.81
C ARG A 13 11.76 9.55 7.19
N VAL A 14 11.14 8.84 8.14
CA VAL A 14 11.50 7.49 8.58
C VAL A 14 11.15 6.46 7.51
N LEU A 15 9.94 6.52 6.96
CA LEU A 15 9.49 5.55 5.95
C LEU A 15 10.32 5.60 4.67
N TRP A 16 10.80 6.77 4.23
CA TRP A 16 11.75 6.88 3.12
C TRP A 16 13.13 6.26 3.40
N ARG A 17 13.46 5.99 4.67
CA ARG A 17 14.67 5.27 5.05
C ARG A 17 14.44 3.76 5.13
N ILE A 18 13.26 3.35 5.60
CA ILE A 18 12.86 1.93 5.70
C ILE A 18 12.51 1.36 4.31
N ILE A 19 11.89 2.17 3.44
CA ILE A 19 11.46 1.80 2.09
C ILE A 19 12.20 2.74 1.11
N PRO A 20 13.46 2.44 0.76
CA PRO A 20 14.29 3.32 -0.07
C PRO A 20 13.68 3.61 -1.44
N PHE A 21 12.88 2.67 -1.97
CA PHE A 21 12.18 2.83 -3.24
C PHE A 21 11.22 4.04 -3.25
N ASN A 22 10.60 4.37 -2.11
CA ASN A 22 9.65 5.50 -2.04
C ASN A 22 10.33 6.86 -2.08
N ARG A 23 11.63 6.94 -1.72
CA ARG A 23 12.36 8.20 -1.58
C ARG A 23 12.55 8.96 -2.90
N PRO A 24 13.02 8.33 -4.01
CA PRO A 24 13.09 9.00 -5.32
C PRO A 24 11.73 9.55 -5.77
N HIS A 25 10.65 8.80 -5.50
CA HIS A 25 9.29 9.12 -5.91
C HIS A 25 8.60 10.15 -5.01
N ARG A 26 9.13 10.40 -3.81
CA ARG A 26 8.55 11.30 -2.79
C ARG A 26 7.08 10.98 -2.50
N LEU A 27 6.76 9.69 -2.41
CA LEU A 27 5.44 9.26 -1.95
C LEU A 27 5.26 9.74 -0.51
N GLU A 28 4.15 10.43 -0.24
CA GLU A 28 3.94 11.11 1.04
C GLU A 28 2.62 10.70 1.66
N ILE A 29 2.64 10.19 2.88
CA ILE A 29 1.45 10.00 3.69
C ILE A 29 0.97 11.37 4.12
N VAL A 30 -0.19 11.78 3.61
CA VAL A 30 -0.81 13.08 3.89
C VAL A 30 -1.92 12.97 4.93
N LYS A 31 -2.50 11.78 5.12
CA LYS A 31 -3.42 11.45 6.21
C LYS A 31 -3.19 10.01 6.66
N ILE A 32 -3.35 9.77 7.95
CA ILE A 32 -3.29 8.45 8.57
C ILE A 32 -4.21 8.44 9.80
N SER A 33 -4.96 7.36 9.96
CA SER A 33 -5.70 6.97 11.16
C SER A 33 -5.36 5.51 11.46
N ASP A 34 -6.01 4.93 12.46
CA ASP A 34 -5.82 3.53 12.79
C ASP A 34 -6.23 2.61 11.62
N ASP A 35 -7.30 2.94 10.91
CA ASP A 35 -7.99 2.12 9.90
C ASP A 35 -7.99 2.69 8.47
N ALA A 36 -7.36 3.84 8.25
CA ALA A 36 -7.33 4.50 6.94
C ALA A 36 -6.05 5.31 6.72
N LEU A 37 -5.71 5.51 5.45
CA LEU A 37 -4.63 6.41 5.06
C LEU A 37 -4.87 7.04 3.69
N GLU A 38 -4.17 8.14 3.44
CA GLU A 38 -4.09 8.81 2.14
C GLU A 38 -2.62 9.06 1.81
N ILE A 39 -2.18 8.56 0.65
CA ILE A 39 -0.81 8.73 0.16
C ILE A 39 -0.82 9.54 -1.13
N ARG A 40 -0.06 10.62 -1.15
CA ARG A 40 0.15 11.48 -2.31
C ARG A 40 1.29 10.97 -3.18
N ILE A 41 1.03 10.88 -4.47
CA ILE A 41 2.04 10.72 -5.52
C ILE A 41 2.25 12.08 -6.22
N PRO A 42 3.41 12.73 -6.05
CA PRO A 42 3.64 14.03 -6.65
C PRO A 42 3.82 13.96 -8.17
N TYR A 43 3.23 14.92 -8.88
CA TYR A 43 3.45 15.13 -10.30
C TYR A 43 4.78 15.84 -10.54
N ARG A 44 5.82 15.03 -10.70
CA ARG A 44 7.20 15.49 -10.87
C ARG A 44 7.96 14.60 -11.83
N ARG A 45 9.06 15.14 -12.39
CA ARG A 45 9.89 14.47 -13.40
C ARG A 45 10.28 13.03 -13.06
N ALA A 46 10.62 12.74 -11.80
CA ALA A 46 10.99 11.40 -11.34
C ALA A 46 9.84 10.37 -11.41
N ASN A 47 8.59 10.84 -11.53
CA ASN A 47 7.38 10.03 -11.59
C ASN A 47 6.72 10.11 -12.96
N PHE A 48 7.36 10.70 -13.97
CA PHE A 48 6.76 10.83 -15.30
C PHE A 48 6.98 9.58 -16.15
N ASN A 49 5.98 9.26 -16.97
CA ASN A 49 6.13 8.40 -18.14
C ASN A 49 6.60 9.22 -19.36
N HIS A 50 6.77 8.53 -20.50
CA HIS A 50 7.24 9.11 -21.76
C HIS A 50 6.34 10.21 -22.34
N ILE A 51 5.06 10.27 -21.94
CA ILE A 51 4.10 11.32 -22.33
C ILE A 51 3.84 12.36 -21.24
N LYS A 52 4.76 12.49 -20.26
CA LYS A 52 4.65 13.44 -19.13
C LYS A 52 3.34 13.25 -18.32
N GLY A 53 2.87 12.03 -18.12
CA GLY A 53 1.86 11.69 -17.12
C GLY A 53 2.50 10.92 -15.96
N LEU A 54 1.79 10.71 -14.86
CA LEU A 54 2.25 9.82 -13.78
C LEU A 54 2.52 8.41 -14.35
N HIS A 55 3.67 7.84 -13.98
CA HIS A 55 4.12 6.55 -14.48
C HIS A 55 3.26 5.43 -13.91
N ALA A 56 2.83 4.50 -14.76
CA ALA A 56 1.99 3.36 -14.38
C ALA A 56 2.57 2.59 -13.20
N CYS A 57 3.85 2.20 -13.27
CA CYS A 57 4.52 1.53 -12.14
C CYS A 57 4.59 2.37 -10.86
N CYS A 58 4.66 3.70 -10.93
CA CYS A 58 4.67 4.55 -9.74
C CYS A 58 3.27 4.61 -9.09
N LEU A 59 2.21 4.61 -9.92
CA LEU A 59 0.82 4.46 -9.48
C LEU A 59 0.56 3.07 -8.87
N ALA A 60 1.10 2.01 -9.48
CA ALA A 60 1.09 0.66 -8.94
C ALA A 60 1.80 0.58 -7.57
N THR A 61 2.97 1.23 -7.43
CA THR A 61 3.68 1.32 -6.15
C THR A 61 2.86 2.02 -5.08
N VAL A 62 2.19 3.14 -5.38
CA VAL A 62 1.41 3.82 -4.33
C VAL A 62 0.17 3.01 -3.92
N ALA A 63 -0.43 2.24 -4.84
CA ALA A 63 -1.51 1.31 -4.53
C ALA A 63 -1.04 0.15 -3.62
N GLU A 64 0.06 -0.50 -3.98
CA GLU A 64 0.71 -1.55 -3.18
C GLU A 64 1.10 -1.00 -1.80
N TYR A 65 1.80 0.13 -1.77
CA TYR A 65 2.27 0.75 -0.54
C TYR A 65 1.12 1.17 0.39
N ALA A 66 0.04 1.73 -0.15
CA ALA A 66 -1.12 2.13 0.65
C ALA A 66 -1.78 0.93 1.33
N THR A 67 -2.00 -0.15 0.59
CA THR A 67 -2.64 -1.36 1.12
C THR A 67 -1.72 -2.12 2.08
N GLY A 68 -0.45 -2.29 1.72
CA GLY A 68 0.54 -3.00 2.53
C GLY A 68 0.85 -2.29 3.85
N LEU A 69 1.03 -0.97 3.82
CA LEU A 69 1.33 -0.19 5.04
C LEU A 69 0.18 -0.28 6.06
N LEU A 70 -1.06 -0.07 5.61
CA LEU A 70 -2.21 -0.14 6.50
C LEU A 70 -2.43 -1.58 7.01
N LEU A 71 -2.20 -2.60 6.17
CA LEU A 71 -2.31 -3.99 6.58
C LEU A 71 -1.26 -4.38 7.64
N VAL A 72 -0.02 -3.86 7.55
CA VAL A 72 1.02 -4.05 8.59
C VAL A 72 0.61 -3.39 9.92
N MET A 73 -0.15 -2.29 9.89
CA MET A 73 -0.66 -1.65 11.11
C MET A 73 -1.77 -2.48 11.77
N GLN A 74 -2.50 -3.27 10.99
CA GLN A 74 -3.66 -4.05 11.42
C GLN A 74 -3.31 -5.51 11.78
N VAL A 75 -2.31 -6.07 11.11
CA VAL A 75 -1.88 -7.47 11.28
C VAL A 75 -0.51 -7.47 11.94
N ASP A 76 -0.40 -8.09 13.12
CA ASP A 76 0.84 -8.19 13.87
C ASP A 76 1.98 -8.82 13.01
N PRO A 77 2.97 -8.02 12.58
CA PRO A 77 4.02 -8.48 11.67
C PRO A 77 5.00 -9.43 12.37
N THR A 78 4.97 -9.51 13.71
CA THR A 78 5.78 -10.48 14.48
C THR A 78 5.17 -11.88 14.43
N ARG A 79 3.86 -11.98 14.18
CA ARG A 79 3.11 -13.25 14.08
C ARG A 79 2.89 -13.71 12.65
N TYR A 80 2.69 -12.77 11.74
CA TYR A 80 2.35 -13.05 10.35
C TYR A 80 3.32 -12.41 9.37
N ARG A 81 3.68 -13.18 8.34
CA ARG A 81 4.37 -12.71 7.14
C ARG A 81 3.36 -12.24 6.11
N LEU A 82 3.64 -11.08 5.53
CA LEU A 82 2.90 -10.49 4.41
C LEU A 82 3.73 -10.61 3.13
N ILE A 83 3.16 -11.18 2.06
CA ILE A 83 3.76 -11.15 0.71
C ILE A 83 2.69 -10.78 -0.30
N MET A 84 2.96 -9.76 -1.12
CA MET A 84 2.17 -9.50 -2.32
C MET A 84 2.47 -10.60 -3.34
N GLN A 85 1.46 -11.40 -3.69
CA GLN A 85 1.62 -12.51 -4.66
C GLN A 85 1.10 -12.15 -6.06
N ALA A 86 0.18 -11.20 -6.15
CA ALA A 86 -0.36 -10.70 -7.40
C ALA A 86 -0.89 -9.28 -7.20
N MET A 87 -1.00 -8.53 -8.30
CA MET A 87 -1.72 -7.27 -8.33
C MET A 87 -2.38 -7.10 -9.70
N HIS A 88 -3.57 -6.51 -9.70
CA HIS A 88 -4.30 -6.12 -10.90
C HIS A 88 -4.50 -4.60 -10.87
N MET A 89 -4.19 -3.92 -11.98
CA MET A 89 -4.25 -2.47 -12.08
C MET A 89 -5.03 -2.07 -13.33
N GLU A 90 -6.07 -1.26 -13.14
CA GLU A 90 -6.86 -0.68 -14.21
C GLU A 90 -6.62 0.83 -14.26
N TYR A 91 -6.20 1.34 -15.43
CA TYR A 91 -5.85 2.74 -15.61
C TYR A 91 -6.94 3.45 -16.40
N HIS A 92 -7.69 4.32 -15.73
CA HIS A 92 -8.90 4.96 -16.26
C HIS A 92 -8.62 6.34 -16.82
N TYR A 93 -7.72 7.10 -16.19
CA TYR A 93 -7.43 8.49 -16.57
C TYR A 93 -5.94 8.83 -16.46
N GLN A 94 -5.47 9.74 -17.32
CA GLN A 94 -4.07 10.13 -17.35
C GLN A 94 -3.72 11.08 -16.20
N GLY A 95 -2.84 10.67 -15.29
CA GLY A 95 -2.39 11.52 -14.18
C GLY A 95 -1.51 12.69 -14.63
N LYS A 96 -2.10 13.89 -14.79
CA LYS A 96 -1.41 15.12 -15.19
C LYS A 96 -1.15 16.12 -14.04
N MET A 97 -1.46 15.70 -12.83
CA MET A 97 -1.26 16.44 -11.58
C MET A 97 -1.05 15.44 -10.43
N ASP A 98 -0.93 15.93 -9.19
CA ASP A 98 -0.73 15.06 -8.03
C ASP A 98 -1.88 14.04 -7.92
N GLY A 99 -1.53 12.80 -7.64
CA GLY A 99 -2.50 11.72 -7.37
C GLY A 99 -2.55 11.37 -5.88
N PHE A 100 -3.67 10.78 -5.46
CA PHE A 100 -3.95 10.44 -4.07
C PHE A 100 -4.55 9.03 -4.02
N ALA A 101 -3.78 8.09 -3.48
CA ALA A 101 -4.28 6.78 -3.12
C ALA A 101 -4.98 6.87 -1.76
N ARG A 102 -6.27 6.52 -1.72
CA ARG A 102 -7.07 6.47 -0.49
C ARG A 102 -7.42 5.03 -0.20
N PHE A 103 -7.12 4.58 1.00
CA PHE A 103 -7.39 3.21 1.41
C PHE A 103 -7.83 3.16 2.86
N SER A 104 -8.82 2.31 3.14
CA SER A 104 -9.32 2.02 4.48
C SER A 104 -9.63 0.54 4.61
N ILE A 105 -9.44 -0.01 5.80
CA ILE A 105 -9.76 -1.40 6.11
C ILE A 105 -10.95 -1.41 7.08
N ASP A 106 -12.01 -2.12 6.68
CA ASP A 106 -13.09 -2.48 7.60
C ASP A 106 -12.64 -3.63 8.50
N GLN A 107 -12.73 -3.42 9.81
CA GLN A 107 -12.36 -4.44 10.80
C GLN A 107 -13.21 -5.70 10.72
N SER A 108 -14.49 -5.57 10.39
CA SER A 108 -15.38 -6.74 10.23
C SER A 108 -14.94 -7.59 9.03
N ARG A 109 -14.50 -6.95 7.95
CA ARG A 109 -13.95 -7.60 6.78
C ARG A 109 -12.62 -8.29 7.10
N LEU A 110 -11.74 -7.63 7.86
CA LEU A 110 -10.47 -8.21 8.26
C LEU A 110 -10.67 -9.44 9.16
N GLU A 111 -11.61 -9.39 10.10
CA GLU A 111 -11.97 -10.54 10.92
C GLU A 111 -12.48 -11.70 10.07
N GLN A 112 -13.40 -11.45 9.14
CA GLN A 112 -14.03 -12.48 8.31
C GLN A 112 -13.09 -13.09 7.26
N GLU A 113 -12.28 -12.27 6.58
CA GLU A 113 -11.43 -12.71 5.46
C GLU A 113 -10.01 -13.11 5.91
N VAL A 114 -9.55 -12.62 7.07
CA VAL A 114 -8.18 -12.84 7.53
C VAL A 114 -8.12 -13.62 8.83
N PHE A 115 -8.64 -13.08 9.94
CA PHE A 115 -8.38 -13.67 11.26
C PHE A 115 -9.14 -14.97 11.51
N ALA A 116 -10.44 -15.03 11.19
CA ALA A 116 -11.24 -16.23 11.37
C ALA A 116 -10.72 -17.41 10.53
N PRO A 117 -10.35 -17.26 9.24
CA PRO A 117 -9.79 -18.37 8.48
C PRO A 117 -8.39 -18.77 8.96
N LEU A 118 -7.54 -17.82 9.40
CA LEU A 118 -6.20 -18.11 9.95
C LEU A 118 -6.21 -18.89 11.28
N ALA A 119 -7.38 -19.04 11.94
CA ALA A 119 -7.52 -19.93 13.09
C ALA A 119 -7.36 -21.41 12.72
N SER A 120 -7.64 -21.77 11.46
CA SER A 120 -7.59 -23.15 10.95
C SER A 120 -6.67 -23.34 9.73
N GLN A 121 -6.48 -22.29 8.93
CA GLN A 121 -5.67 -22.31 7.72
C GLN A 121 -4.24 -21.82 7.99
N GLU A 122 -3.27 -22.34 7.25
CA GLU A 122 -1.88 -21.89 7.37
C GLU A 122 -1.64 -20.50 6.76
N ALA A 123 -2.42 -20.15 5.74
CA ALA A 123 -2.31 -18.89 5.01
C ALA A 123 -3.66 -18.51 4.41
N VAL A 124 -3.86 -17.21 4.22
CA VAL A 124 -5.04 -16.61 3.58
C VAL A 124 -4.59 -15.58 2.56
N VAL A 125 -5.49 -15.21 1.65
CA VAL A 125 -5.25 -14.15 0.66
C VAL A 125 -6.26 -13.04 0.89
N PHE A 126 -5.79 -11.89 1.35
CA PHE A 126 -6.60 -10.68 1.47
C PHE A 126 -6.40 -9.83 0.22
N SER A 127 -7.50 -9.41 -0.43
CA SER A 127 -7.45 -8.70 -1.71
C SER A 127 -8.15 -7.34 -1.61
N PRO A 128 -7.52 -6.33 -0.99
CA PRO A 128 -8.06 -4.99 -0.94
C PRO A 128 -8.04 -4.30 -2.30
N GLU A 129 -9.11 -3.54 -2.57
CA GLU A 129 -9.16 -2.56 -3.65
C GLU A 129 -8.70 -1.19 -3.11
N VAL A 130 -7.93 -0.47 -3.90
CA VAL A 130 -7.52 0.90 -3.66
C VAL A 130 -7.76 1.73 -4.91
N GLN A 131 -8.26 2.95 -4.71
CA GLN A 131 -8.51 3.89 -5.80
C GLN A 131 -7.57 5.08 -5.69
N ILE A 132 -7.08 5.53 -6.85
CA ILE A 132 -6.21 6.70 -6.97
C ILE A 132 -6.96 7.76 -7.74
N HIS A 133 -7.13 8.93 -7.13
CA HIS A 133 -7.75 10.09 -7.76
C HIS A 133 -6.76 11.25 -7.84
N ASP A 134 -6.90 12.13 -8.81
CA ASP A 134 -6.13 13.37 -8.84
C ASP A 134 -6.74 14.49 -7.98
N GLN A 135 -6.13 15.68 -7.99
CA GLN A 135 -6.59 16.83 -7.22
C GLN A 135 -7.98 17.33 -7.63
N GLU A 136 -8.39 17.06 -8.88
CA GLU A 136 -9.69 17.44 -9.42
C GLU A 136 -10.74 16.34 -9.24
N GLY A 137 -10.34 15.18 -8.70
CA GLY A 137 -11.23 14.04 -8.47
C GLY A 137 -11.37 13.13 -9.68
N ASN A 138 -10.54 13.27 -10.73
CA ASN A 138 -10.53 12.32 -11.82
C ASN A 138 -10.00 10.97 -11.30
N HIS A 139 -10.75 9.90 -11.56
CA HIS A 139 -10.35 8.56 -11.18
C HIS A 139 -9.22 8.10 -12.10
N LEU A 140 -7.99 8.04 -11.57
CA LEU A 140 -6.81 7.67 -12.34
C LEU A 140 -6.71 6.16 -12.49
N VAL A 141 -6.85 5.44 -11.38
CA VAL A 141 -6.50 4.01 -11.29
C VAL A 141 -7.31 3.29 -10.23
N THR A 142 -7.79 2.09 -10.55
CA THR A 142 -8.22 1.06 -9.57
C THR A 142 -7.13 0.00 -9.45
N GLY A 143 -6.70 -0.31 -8.23
CA GLY A 143 -5.76 -1.38 -7.95
C GLY A 143 -6.35 -2.43 -7.02
N ILE A 144 -6.20 -3.71 -7.36
CA ILE A 144 -6.51 -4.85 -6.48
C ILE A 144 -5.18 -5.53 -6.15
N ILE A 145 -4.80 -5.51 -4.88
CA ILE A 145 -3.52 -6.08 -4.43
C ILE A 145 -3.79 -7.36 -3.67
N HIS A 146 -3.17 -8.48 -4.06
CA HIS A 146 -3.37 -9.77 -3.41
C HIS A 146 -2.26 -10.03 -2.38
N TRP A 147 -2.60 -9.85 -1.10
CA TRP A 147 -1.71 -10.07 0.03
C TRP A 147 -1.89 -11.47 0.60
N GLN A 148 -0.87 -12.31 0.45
CA GLN A 148 -0.78 -13.55 1.22
C GLN A 148 -0.35 -13.22 2.65
N ILE A 149 -1.19 -13.63 3.60
CA ILE A 149 -0.94 -13.52 5.03
C ILE A 149 -0.70 -14.93 5.56
N LYS A 150 0.50 -15.20 6.05
CA LYS A 150 0.92 -16.54 6.51
C LYS A 150 1.59 -16.46 7.87
N ARG A 151 1.24 -17.34 8.81
CA ARG A 151 1.93 -17.39 10.11
C ARG A 151 3.41 -17.75 9.93
N TRP A 152 4.30 -17.07 10.67
CA TRP A 152 5.75 -17.31 10.59
C TRP A 152 6.14 -18.76 10.91
N ASP A 153 5.48 -19.40 11.88
CA ASP A 153 5.71 -20.81 12.27
C ASP A 153 5.33 -21.83 11.19
N LYS A 154 4.64 -21.40 10.13
CA LYS A 154 4.29 -22.21 8.95
C LYS A 154 5.09 -21.83 7.70
N VAL A 155 6.03 -20.89 7.81
CA VAL A 155 6.91 -20.52 6.69
C VAL A 155 8.01 -21.58 6.55
N ARG A 156 8.07 -22.24 5.39
CA ARG A 156 9.19 -23.11 5.00
C ARG A 156 10.18 -22.27 4.21
N THR A 157 11.21 -21.74 4.86
CA THR A 157 12.36 -21.15 4.15
C THR A 157 13.30 -22.27 3.73
N ALA A 158 13.12 -22.80 2.53
CA ALA A 158 14.17 -23.58 1.88
C ALA A 158 15.21 -22.59 1.34
N ILE A 159 16.27 -22.35 2.11
CA ILE A 159 17.53 -21.86 1.56
C ILE A 159 18.61 -22.82 2.05
N GLU A 160 18.69 -23.98 1.42
CA GLU A 160 19.96 -24.71 1.36
C GLU A 160 20.88 -23.88 0.46
N ARG A 161 21.81 -23.15 1.07
CA ARG A 161 22.91 -22.56 0.33
C ARG A 161 23.88 -23.69 -0.01
N GLY A 162 23.90 -24.09 -1.27
CA GLY A 162 25.07 -24.73 -1.88
C GLY A 162 26.21 -23.73 -2.05
#